data_AF-A0A6B1F7C1-F1
#
_entry.id   AF-A0A6B1F7C1-F1
#
_cell.length_a   1.000
_cell.length_b   1.000
_cell.length_c   1.000
_cell.angle_alpha   90.00
_cell.angle_beta   90.00
_cell.angle_gamma   90.00
#
_symmetry.space_group_name_H-M   'P 1'
#
loop_
_entity.id
_entity.type
_entity.pdbx_description
1 polymer ?
#
loop_
_entity_poly.entity_id
_entity_poly.type
_entity_poly.pdbx_seq_one_letter_code
_entity_poly.pdbx_strand_id
1 'polypeptide(L)'
;MAPEPAMAYYALFDLDTGRPVWEGSFQGAHEYRILEGAGDRLYYLPFDIWPAAIMGRDGFFLTLGENQGPEILEYDLSGGLRRIIRLAEAVVAPSREQIGKLVEFRLAPWDPTPEDRELFTEVQLGDYAEMPLPEIMPVFSRLLVDDVGWLWAELYRFDVRAPKTWLVFDPNGEGHGSVDMPPDLDVRQIGRDFVLGCGLTNSRWSTCGATRSPGGSEERVAVMAFPHEVGFPSGLMCFSHFLGGLGKAILYPAVA
;
A
#
# COMPACT_ATOMS: atom_id res chain seq x y z
N MET A 1 6.02 11.46 24.29
CA MET A 1 5.59 10.07 24.52
C MET A 1 6.16 9.25 23.38
N ALA A 2 6.65 8.02 23.61
CA ALA A 2 7.06 7.18 22.47
C ALA A 2 5.80 6.79 21.67
N PRO A 3 5.84 6.80 20.33
CA PRO A 3 4.72 6.32 19.51
C PRO A 3 4.45 4.84 19.84
N GLU A 4 3.18 4.48 19.89
CA GLU A 4 2.79 3.06 19.97
C GLU A 4 2.66 2.54 18.54
N PRO A 5 3.30 1.41 18.19
CA PRO A 5 3.12 0.81 16.86
C PRO A 5 1.68 0.32 16.75
N ALA A 6 0.94 0.75 15.71
CA ALA A 6 -0.31 0.08 15.42
C ALA A 6 -0.01 -1.34 14.95
N MET A 7 -0.90 -2.27 15.27
CA MET A 7 -0.75 -3.65 14.86
C MET A 7 -1.58 -3.89 13.61
N ALA A 8 -0.93 -4.38 12.56
CA ALA A 8 -1.58 -4.87 11.35
C ALA A 8 -1.84 -6.37 11.52
N TYR A 9 -3.11 -6.78 11.48
CA TYR A 9 -3.51 -8.17 11.56
C TYR A 9 -3.85 -8.68 10.17
N TYR A 10 -3.24 -9.81 9.80
CA TYR A 10 -3.54 -10.53 8.58
C TYR A 10 -4.00 -11.93 8.95
N ALA A 11 -5.06 -12.38 8.29
CA ALA A 11 -5.55 -13.73 8.43
C ALA A 11 -5.85 -14.31 7.05
N LEU A 12 -5.45 -15.56 6.86
CA LEU A 12 -5.79 -16.37 5.69
C LEU A 12 -6.95 -17.28 6.09
N PHE A 13 -8.06 -17.19 5.37
CA PHE A 13 -9.24 -18.00 5.64
C PHE A 13 -9.44 -19.10 4.60
N ASP A 14 -9.80 -20.29 5.07
CA ASP A 14 -10.42 -21.31 4.23
C ASP A 14 -11.87 -20.88 3.97
N LEU A 15 -12.21 -20.59 2.72
CA LEU A 15 -13.55 -20.11 2.37
C LEU A 15 -14.64 -21.18 2.41
N ASP A 16 -14.31 -22.47 2.45
CA ASP A 16 -15.33 -23.53 2.61
C ASP A 16 -15.77 -23.64 4.07
N THR A 17 -14.83 -23.49 5.01
CA THR A 17 -15.11 -23.60 6.45
C THR A 17 -15.31 -22.25 7.15
N GLY A 18 -14.87 -21.15 6.52
CA GLY A 18 -14.84 -19.81 7.11
C GLY A 18 -13.86 -19.66 8.28
N ARG A 19 -12.96 -20.64 8.48
CA ARG A 19 -12.01 -20.65 9.60
C ARG A 19 -10.65 -20.10 9.15
N PRO A 20 -9.92 -19.40 10.04
CA PRO A 20 -8.55 -19.02 9.74
C PRO A 20 -7.68 -20.27 9.65
N VAL A 21 -6.91 -20.38 8.57
CA VAL A 21 -5.84 -21.39 8.40
C VAL A 21 -4.48 -20.83 8.83
N TRP A 22 -4.36 -19.50 8.86
CA TRP A 22 -3.19 -18.79 9.36
C TRP A 22 -3.60 -17.41 9.86
N GLU A 23 -2.92 -16.94 10.91
CA GLU A 23 -3.06 -15.60 11.47
C GLU A 23 -1.65 -15.07 11.78
N GLY A 24 -1.40 -13.81 11.44
CA GLY A 24 -0.16 -13.12 11.73
C GLY A 24 -0.43 -11.68 12.14
N SER A 25 0.30 -11.21 13.13
CA SER A 25 0.31 -9.81 13.54
C SER A 25 1.68 -9.21 13.27
N PHE A 26 1.67 -8.03 12.67
CA PHE A 26 2.88 -7.32 12.27
C PHE A 26 2.79 -5.89 12.77
N GLN A 27 3.94 -5.30 13.08
CA GLN A 27 3.99 -3.87 13.35
C GLN A 27 3.64 -3.14 12.05
N GLY A 28 2.55 -2.37 12.12
CA GLY A 28 2.08 -1.50 11.06
C GLY A 28 2.48 -0.06 11.31
N ALA A 29 1.69 0.86 10.76
CA ALA A 29 1.98 2.28 10.92
C ALA A 29 1.80 2.72 12.38
N HIS A 30 2.76 3.44 12.93
CA HIS A 30 2.71 4.08 14.23
C HIS A 30 1.66 5.18 14.27
N GLU A 31 0.92 5.17 15.36
CA GLU A 31 0.02 6.23 15.75
C GLU A 31 0.73 7.16 16.73
N TYR A 32 0.77 8.44 16.40
CA TYR A 32 1.28 9.49 17.26
C TYR A 32 0.13 10.39 17.71
N ARG A 33 -0.12 10.42 19.02
CA ARG A 33 -1.17 11.23 19.62
C ARG A 33 -0.57 12.46 20.29
N ILE A 34 -0.99 13.64 19.84
CA ILE A 34 -0.67 14.91 20.49
C ILE A 34 -1.84 15.29 21.38
N LEU A 35 -1.63 15.21 22.70
CA LEU A 35 -2.59 15.64 23.71
C LEU A 35 -2.36 17.13 24.01
N GLU A 36 -2.97 18.02 23.21
CA GLU A 36 -2.95 19.47 23.47
C GLU A 36 -4.37 19.97 23.79
N GLY A 37 -4.60 20.31 25.07
CA GLY A 37 -5.87 20.89 25.52
C GLY A 37 -7.05 19.91 25.47
N ALA A 38 -8.16 20.35 24.86
CA ALA A 38 -9.45 19.62 24.84
C ALA A 38 -9.65 18.69 23.63
N GLY A 39 -8.62 18.48 22.79
CA GLY A 39 -8.70 17.62 21.61
C GLY A 39 -7.58 16.61 21.55
N ASP A 40 -7.92 15.34 21.33
CA ASP A 40 -6.97 14.29 20.93
C ASP A 40 -6.77 14.39 19.40
N ARG A 41 -5.54 14.66 18.96
CA ARG A 41 -5.19 14.64 17.53
C ARG A 41 -4.36 13.41 17.24
N LEU A 42 -4.88 12.58 16.35
CA LEU A 42 -4.20 11.39 15.84
C LEU A 42 -3.41 11.74 14.57
N TYR A 43 -2.11 11.50 14.61
CA TYR A 43 -1.20 11.64 13.47
C TYR A 43 -0.58 10.29 13.14
N TYR A 44 -0.37 10.04 11.85
CA TYR A 44 0.54 8.98 11.40
C TYR A 44 1.95 9.56 11.30
N LEU A 45 2.96 8.77 11.67
CA LEU A 45 4.35 9.21 11.54
C LEU A 45 4.71 9.53 10.07
N PRO A 46 5.62 10.48 9.82
CA PRO A 46 6.14 10.73 8.49
C PRO A 46 6.77 9.48 7.90
N PHE A 47 6.52 9.25 6.60
CA PHE A 47 7.03 8.10 5.84
C PHE A 47 6.57 6.73 6.31
N ASP A 48 5.60 6.68 7.21
CA ASP A 48 5.09 5.41 7.69
C ASP A 48 4.13 4.77 6.69
N ILE A 49 4.15 3.45 6.61
CA ILE A 49 3.28 2.67 5.72
C ILE A 49 2.77 1.40 6.38
N TRP A 50 1.58 0.99 5.95
CA TRP A 50 1.05 -0.30 6.30
C TRP A 50 1.76 -1.42 5.52
N PRO A 51 1.95 -2.60 6.13
CA PRO A 51 2.42 -3.78 5.42
C PRO A 51 1.54 -4.04 4.17
N ALA A 52 2.16 -4.30 3.03
CA ALA A 52 1.45 -4.66 1.82
C ALA A 52 1.42 -6.18 1.70
N ALA A 53 0.29 -6.72 1.26
CA ALA A 53 0.16 -8.15 1.08
C ALA A 53 -0.72 -8.50 -0.12
N ILE A 54 -0.41 -9.62 -0.76
CA ILE A 54 -1.10 -10.09 -1.96
C ILE A 54 -1.14 -11.61 -2.03
N MET A 55 -2.26 -12.16 -2.48
CA MET A 55 -2.41 -13.58 -2.76
C MET A 55 -1.75 -13.94 -4.09
N GLY A 56 -0.90 -14.96 -4.08
CA GLY A 56 -0.43 -15.66 -5.27
C GLY A 56 -1.22 -16.95 -5.52
N ARG A 57 -0.77 -17.75 -6.49
CA ARG A 57 -1.40 -19.04 -6.81
C ARG A 57 -1.24 -20.07 -5.70
N ASP A 58 -0.02 -20.20 -5.17
CA ASP A 58 0.36 -21.28 -4.27
C ASP A 58 0.61 -20.80 -2.83
N GLY A 59 0.30 -19.54 -2.52
CA GLY A 59 0.71 -18.87 -1.30
C GLY A 59 0.37 -17.38 -1.29
N PHE A 60 0.97 -16.63 -0.39
CA PHE A 60 0.82 -15.18 -0.31
C PHE A 60 2.15 -14.49 -0.01
N PHE A 61 2.23 -13.23 -0.41
CA PHE A 61 3.39 -12.37 -0.20
C PHE A 61 3.03 -11.26 0.78
N LEU A 62 3.99 -10.87 1.61
CA LEU A 62 3.85 -9.85 2.64
C LEU A 62 5.12 -9.01 2.71
N THR A 63 5.01 -7.69 2.62
CA THR A 63 6.08 -6.80 3.06
C THR A 63 5.95 -6.60 4.56
N LEU A 64 7.06 -6.41 5.24
CA LEU A 64 7.02 -5.98 6.63
C LEU A 64 6.94 -4.44 6.64
N GLY A 65 6.30 -3.86 7.66
CA GLY A 65 6.10 -2.41 7.78
C GLY A 65 7.38 -1.65 8.11
N GLU A 66 7.28 -0.65 8.98
CA GLU A 66 8.42 0.19 9.38
C GLU A 66 9.60 -0.62 9.95
N ASN A 67 10.83 -0.13 9.72
CA ASN A 67 12.10 -0.63 10.27
C ASN A 67 12.44 -2.09 9.93
N GLN A 68 11.66 -2.70 9.05
CA GLN A 68 11.95 -4.00 8.49
C GLN A 68 12.61 -3.74 7.14
N GLY A 69 13.73 -4.41 6.90
CA GLY A 69 14.58 -4.16 5.72
C GLY A 69 13.84 -4.36 4.41
N PRO A 70 14.54 -4.34 3.27
CA PRO A 70 13.95 -4.46 1.95
C PRO A 70 13.57 -5.93 1.66
N GLU A 71 12.69 -6.49 2.47
CA GLU A 71 12.29 -7.89 2.47
C GLU A 71 10.82 -8.06 2.07
N ILE A 72 10.57 -9.06 1.23
CA ILE A 72 9.24 -9.58 0.94
C ILE A 72 9.21 -11.03 1.40
N LEU A 73 8.30 -11.34 2.31
CA LEU A 73 8.09 -12.68 2.83
C LEU A 73 7.08 -13.42 1.96
N GLU A 74 7.39 -14.66 1.60
CA GLU A 74 6.45 -15.55 0.92
C GLU A 74 6.08 -16.71 1.83
N TYR A 75 4.78 -16.92 1.96
CA TYR A 75 4.18 -17.98 2.75
C TYR A 75 3.40 -18.93 1.85
N ASP A 76 3.34 -20.20 2.23
CA ASP A 76 2.39 -21.16 1.64
C ASP A 76 0.96 -20.96 2.15
N LEU A 77 0.01 -21.70 1.58
CA LEU A 77 -1.41 -21.65 1.98
C LEU A 77 -1.69 -22.24 3.37
N SER A 78 -0.71 -22.89 4.01
CA SER A 78 -0.77 -23.32 5.41
C SER A 78 -0.14 -22.30 6.37
N GLY A 79 0.37 -21.18 5.84
CA GLY A 79 1.06 -20.15 6.61
C GLY A 79 2.52 -20.46 6.93
N GLY A 80 3.10 -21.50 6.31
CA GLY A 80 4.52 -21.81 6.41
C GLY A 80 5.35 -20.83 5.58
N LEU A 81 6.32 -20.17 6.19
CA LEU A 81 7.27 -19.30 5.48
C LEU A 81 8.10 -20.14 4.49
N ARG A 82 7.95 -19.88 3.19
CA ARG A 82 8.70 -20.55 2.12
C ARG A 82 10.00 -19.86 1.79
N ARG A 83 9.98 -18.53 1.69
CA ARG A 83 11.08 -17.74 1.14
C ARG A 83 11.07 -16.31 1.68
N ILE A 84 12.25 -15.70 1.70
CA ILE A 84 12.46 -14.26 1.93
C ILE A 84 13.17 -13.70 0.69
N ILE A 85 12.51 -12.80 -0.02
CA ILE A 85 13.08 -12.08 -1.17
C ILE A 85 13.67 -10.78 -0.63
N ARG A 86 14.95 -10.50 -0.91
CA ARG A 86 15.67 -9.33 -0.38
C ARG A 86 16.19 -8.46 -1.50
N LEU A 87 16.00 -7.15 -1.41
CA LEU A 87 16.72 -6.19 -2.25
C LEU A 87 18.13 -6.00 -1.71
N ALA A 88 19.11 -5.97 -2.61
CA ALA A 88 20.51 -5.72 -2.24
C ALA A 88 20.82 -4.23 -2.00
N GLU A 89 19.88 -3.33 -2.29
CA GLU A 89 20.08 -1.90 -2.18
C GLU A 89 20.23 -1.44 -0.73
N ALA A 90 21.05 -0.41 -0.52
CA ALA A 90 21.24 0.17 0.80
C ALA A 90 19.95 0.88 1.25
N VAL A 91 19.48 0.53 2.45
CA VAL A 91 18.41 1.27 3.11
C VAL A 91 18.90 2.65 3.52
N VAL A 92 18.04 3.65 3.36
CA VAL A 92 18.36 5.07 3.65
C VAL A 92 17.41 5.57 4.71
N ALA A 93 17.93 6.26 5.73
CA ALA A 93 17.11 6.95 6.72
C ALA A 93 16.48 8.23 6.12
N PRO A 94 15.23 8.58 6.46
CA PRO A 94 14.65 9.86 6.07
C PRO A 94 15.46 11.04 6.62
N SER A 95 15.67 12.04 5.78
CA SER A 95 16.22 13.33 6.15
C SER A 95 15.13 14.32 6.54
N ARG A 96 15.47 15.31 7.37
CA ARG A 96 14.57 16.44 7.69
C ARG A 96 14.16 17.24 6.45
N GLU A 97 15.02 17.32 5.43
CA GLU A 97 14.67 17.97 4.16
C GLU A 97 13.52 17.24 3.43
N GLN A 98 13.50 15.90 3.49
CA GLN A 98 12.42 15.11 2.89
C GLN A 98 11.08 15.35 3.60
N ILE A 99 11.07 15.68 4.90
CA ILE A 99 9.83 16.06 5.61
C ILE A 99 9.23 17.34 5.02
N GLY A 100 10.06 18.36 4.79
CA GLY A 100 9.61 19.60 4.16
C GLY A 100 8.96 19.33 2.79
N LYS A 101 9.59 18.47 2.00
CA LYS A 101 9.03 18.02 0.71
C LYS A 101 7.73 17.23 0.89
N LEU A 102 7.65 16.32 1.88
CA LEU A 102 6.43 15.58 2.20
C LEU A 102 5.26 16.52 2.52
N VAL A 103 5.49 17.57 3.33
CA VAL A 103 4.47 18.58 3.65
C VAL A 103 4.02 19.30 2.37
N GLU A 104 4.96 19.71 1.52
CA GLU A 104 4.64 20.33 0.22
C GLU A 104 3.78 19.41 -0.66
N PHE A 105 4.11 18.12 -0.74
CA PHE A 105 3.36 17.14 -1.52
C PHE A 105 1.95 16.90 -0.98
N ARG A 106 1.75 16.91 0.34
CA ARG A 106 0.42 16.77 0.96
C ARG A 106 -0.49 17.97 0.69
N LEU A 107 0.10 19.15 0.51
CA LEU A 107 -0.63 20.37 0.17
C LEU A 107 -1.02 20.47 -1.31
N ALA A 108 -0.27 19.82 -2.20
CA ALA A 108 -0.43 19.95 -3.64
C ALA A 108 -1.86 19.66 -4.17
N PRO A 109 -2.63 18.68 -3.63
CA PRO A 109 -3.97 18.39 -4.13
C PRO A 109 -5.03 19.46 -3.83
N TRP A 110 -4.82 20.33 -2.83
CA TRP A 110 -5.89 21.19 -2.27
C TRP A 110 -5.94 22.60 -2.88
N ASP A 111 -4.94 23.03 -3.66
CA ASP A 111 -4.79 24.40 -4.17
C ASP A 111 -5.11 25.48 -3.10
N PRO A 112 -4.43 25.45 -1.93
CA PRO A 112 -4.72 26.35 -0.81
C PRO A 112 -4.38 27.81 -1.16
N THR A 113 -5.06 28.74 -0.50
CA THR A 113 -4.64 30.15 -0.55
C THR A 113 -3.22 30.30 0.01
N PRO A 114 -2.47 31.37 -0.33
CA PRO A 114 -1.14 31.58 0.23
C PRO A 114 -1.11 31.58 1.77
N GLU A 115 -2.14 32.14 2.41
CA GLU A 115 -2.27 32.20 3.87
C GLU A 115 -2.55 30.81 4.47
N ASP A 116 -3.48 30.05 3.89
CA ASP A 116 -3.75 28.66 4.32
C ASP A 116 -2.52 27.76 4.14
N ARG A 117 -1.76 27.98 3.06
CA ARG A 117 -0.53 27.25 2.77
C ARG A 117 0.53 27.51 3.84
N GLU A 118 0.75 28.77 4.19
CA GLU A 118 1.73 29.17 5.21
C GLU A 118 1.34 28.58 6.56
N LEU A 119 0.09 28.78 7.00
CA LEU A 119 -0.41 28.24 8.26
C LEU A 119 -0.32 26.71 8.34
N PHE A 120 -0.73 26.01 7.28
CA PHE A 120 -0.66 24.55 7.25
C PHE A 120 0.78 24.06 7.27
N THR A 121 1.68 24.73 6.54
CA THR A 121 3.11 24.37 6.50
C THR A 121 3.73 24.56 7.88
N GLU A 122 3.48 25.70 8.54
CA GLU A 122 3.99 25.97 9.88
C GLU A 122 3.49 24.92 10.89
N VAL A 123 2.19 24.64 10.91
CA VAL A 123 1.58 23.67 11.82
C VAL A 123 2.15 22.26 11.58
N GLN A 124 2.17 21.77 10.34
CA GLN A 124 2.68 20.43 10.04
C GLN A 124 4.18 20.28 10.32
N LEU A 125 4.98 21.29 10.00
CA LEU A 125 6.41 21.26 10.30
C LEU A 125 6.66 21.32 11.81
N GLY A 126 5.86 22.08 12.56
CA GLY A 126 5.89 22.09 14.03
C GLY A 126 5.55 20.72 14.60
N ASP A 127 4.44 20.13 14.16
CA ASP A 127 4.02 18.78 14.57
C ASP A 127 5.10 17.73 14.25
N TYR A 128 5.71 17.78 13.07
CA TYR A 128 6.77 16.84 12.66
C TYR A 128 8.14 17.09 13.27
N ALA A 129 8.42 18.28 13.80
CA ALA A 129 9.70 18.56 14.45
C ALA A 129 9.91 17.64 15.65
N GLU A 130 8.85 17.41 16.42
CA GLU A 130 8.86 16.62 17.66
C GLU A 130 8.57 15.12 17.45
N MET A 131 8.06 14.73 16.28
CA MET A 131 7.82 13.32 15.97
C MET A 131 9.14 12.58 15.69
N PRO A 132 9.29 11.34 16.18
CA PRO A 132 10.38 10.48 15.74
C PRO A 132 10.21 10.15 14.25
N LEU A 133 11.34 9.96 13.58
CA LEU A 133 11.37 9.48 12.20
C LEU A 133 11.74 8.00 12.20
N PRO A 134 11.26 7.24 11.20
CA PRO A 134 11.68 5.86 11.03
C PRO A 134 13.19 5.80 10.82
N GLU A 135 13.84 4.73 11.27
CA GLU A 135 15.28 4.53 11.06
C GLU A 135 15.58 4.27 9.59
N ILE A 136 14.63 3.68 8.88
CA ILE A 136 14.74 3.26 7.49
C ILE A 136 13.50 3.76 6.73
N MET A 137 13.72 4.39 5.57
CA MET A 137 12.65 4.65 4.61
C MET A 137 12.00 3.34 4.17
N PRO A 138 10.66 3.27 4.11
CA PRO A 138 10.02 2.09 3.55
C PRO A 138 10.51 1.84 2.14
N VAL A 139 10.65 0.56 1.79
CA VAL A 139 11.16 0.16 0.48
C VAL A 139 10.03 -0.13 -0.49
N PHE A 140 8.96 -0.77 -0.02
CA PHE A 140 7.85 -1.22 -0.85
C PHE A 140 6.53 -0.62 -0.37
N SER A 141 5.72 -0.05 -1.27
CA SER A 141 4.38 0.47 -0.92
C SER A 141 3.26 -0.49 -1.29
N ARG A 142 3.46 -1.38 -2.27
CA ARG A 142 2.42 -2.25 -2.79
C ARG A 142 2.99 -3.50 -3.44
N LEU A 143 2.23 -4.59 -3.38
CA LEU A 143 2.50 -5.84 -4.09
C LEU A 143 1.36 -6.17 -5.05
N LEU A 144 1.71 -6.74 -6.20
CA LEU A 144 0.79 -7.35 -7.17
C LEU A 144 1.39 -8.66 -7.67
N VAL A 145 0.54 -9.63 -8.01
CA VAL A 145 0.96 -10.86 -8.71
C VAL A 145 0.22 -10.89 -10.04
N ASP A 146 0.95 -11.15 -11.12
CA ASP A 146 0.33 -11.25 -12.46
C ASP A 146 -0.25 -12.66 -12.73
N ASP A 147 -0.86 -12.82 -13.91
CA ASP A 147 -1.51 -14.07 -14.32
C ASP A 147 -0.56 -15.26 -14.53
N VAL A 148 0.73 -14.97 -14.76
CA VAL A 148 1.79 -15.98 -14.91
C VAL A 148 2.55 -16.24 -13.60
N GLY A 149 2.20 -15.55 -12.51
CA GLY A 149 2.72 -15.76 -11.17
C GLY A 149 3.98 -14.97 -10.84
N TRP A 150 4.32 -13.96 -11.64
CA TRP A 150 5.41 -13.05 -11.32
C TRP A 150 4.94 -12.04 -10.28
N LEU A 151 5.83 -11.71 -9.34
CA LEU A 151 5.59 -10.75 -8.30
C LEU A 151 6.08 -9.37 -8.76
N TRP A 152 5.22 -8.38 -8.62
CA TRP A 152 5.49 -6.98 -8.90
C TRP A 152 5.43 -6.21 -7.57
N ALA A 153 6.52 -5.55 -7.20
CA ALA A 153 6.61 -4.76 -5.97
C ALA A 153 6.83 -3.28 -6.31
N GLU A 154 5.87 -2.42 -5.95
CA GLU A 154 6.00 -0.97 -6.10
C GLU A 154 6.99 -0.45 -5.06
N LEU A 155 8.03 0.24 -5.52
CA LEU A 155 8.93 0.95 -4.63
C LEU A 155 8.20 2.13 -3.98
N TYR A 156 8.43 2.29 -2.68
CA TYR A 156 7.85 3.40 -1.93
C TYR A 156 8.36 4.73 -2.48
N ARG A 157 7.42 5.68 -2.57
CA ARG A 157 7.72 7.08 -2.91
C ARG A 157 6.81 7.99 -2.09
N PHE A 158 7.38 9.08 -1.60
CA PHE A 158 6.63 10.15 -0.96
C PHE A 158 6.27 11.28 -1.94
N ASP A 159 7.01 11.40 -3.05
CA ASP A 159 6.66 12.29 -4.16
C ASP A 159 5.60 11.62 -5.05
N VAL A 160 4.35 12.04 -4.86
CA VAL A 160 3.19 11.55 -5.62
C VAL A 160 3.23 11.93 -7.12
N ARG A 161 4.10 12.85 -7.53
CA ARG A 161 4.29 13.28 -8.93
C ARG A 161 5.38 12.50 -9.66
N ALA A 162 6.28 11.84 -8.94
CA ALA A 162 7.33 11.01 -9.53
C ALA A 162 6.77 9.73 -10.16
N PRO A 163 7.38 9.16 -11.22
CA PRO A 163 6.97 7.85 -11.73
C PRO A 163 6.92 6.79 -10.63
N LYS A 164 6.00 5.83 -10.75
CA LYS A 164 5.91 4.66 -9.88
C LYS A 164 6.86 3.59 -10.41
N THR A 165 7.95 3.31 -9.71
CA THR A 165 8.86 2.23 -10.10
C THR A 165 8.38 0.90 -9.51
N TRP A 166 8.18 -0.10 -10.36
CA TRP A 166 7.83 -1.46 -9.96
C TRP A 166 9.01 -2.39 -10.20
N LEU A 167 9.47 -3.08 -9.17
CA LEU A 167 10.41 -4.19 -9.31
C LEU A 167 9.68 -5.46 -9.70
N VAL A 168 10.28 -6.24 -10.58
CA VAL A 168 9.68 -7.42 -11.18
C VAL A 168 10.48 -8.65 -10.79
N PHE A 169 9.81 -9.60 -10.13
CA PHE A 169 10.38 -10.86 -9.69
C PHE A 169 9.67 -12.03 -10.35
N ASP A 170 10.42 -13.04 -10.79
CA ASP A 170 9.84 -14.26 -11.31
C ASP A 170 9.25 -15.14 -10.18
N PRO A 171 8.58 -16.26 -10.51
CA PRO A 171 8.03 -17.17 -9.49
C PRO A 171 9.10 -17.77 -8.54
N ASN A 172 10.38 -17.76 -8.94
CA ASN A 172 11.50 -18.19 -8.11
C ASN A 172 12.06 -17.05 -7.23
N GLY A 173 11.44 -15.87 -7.23
CA GLY A 173 11.93 -14.70 -6.48
C GLY A 173 13.15 -14.06 -7.14
N GLU A 174 13.47 -14.50 -8.36
CA GLU A 174 14.40 -13.98 -9.36
C GLU A 174 14.18 -12.50 -9.65
N GLY A 175 15.05 -11.56 -9.31
CA GLY A 175 14.88 -10.17 -9.78
C GLY A 175 15.19 -10.02 -11.27
N HIS A 176 14.21 -9.63 -12.10
CA HIS A 176 14.38 -9.49 -13.56
C HIS A 176 14.57 -8.04 -14.05
N GLY A 177 14.14 -7.06 -13.26
CA GLY A 177 14.30 -5.65 -13.61
C GLY A 177 13.26 -4.75 -12.96
N SER A 178 13.11 -3.56 -13.51
CA SER A 178 12.12 -2.57 -13.07
C SER A 178 11.35 -1.97 -14.24
N VAL A 179 10.14 -1.48 -13.94
CA VAL A 179 9.28 -0.75 -14.88
C VAL A 179 8.78 0.52 -14.22
N ASP A 180 8.98 1.65 -14.88
CA ASP A 180 8.42 2.93 -14.45
C ASP A 180 7.02 3.13 -15.05
N MET A 181 6.04 3.31 -14.17
CA MET A 181 4.65 3.59 -14.51
C MET A 181 4.33 5.07 -14.29
N PRO A 182 3.35 5.63 -15.01
CA PRO A 182 2.90 7.00 -14.77
C PRO A 182 2.51 7.25 -13.30
N PRO A 183 2.81 8.43 -12.74
CA PRO A 183 2.55 8.77 -11.33
C PRO A 183 1.08 8.64 -10.92
N ASP A 184 0.17 8.90 -11.85
CA ASP A 184 -1.28 8.94 -11.71
C ASP A 184 -1.95 7.62 -12.08
N LEU A 185 -1.21 6.62 -12.58
CA LEU A 185 -1.75 5.31 -12.90
C LEU A 185 -1.86 4.46 -11.62
N ASP A 186 -3.08 4.22 -11.15
CA ASP A 186 -3.37 3.25 -10.11
C ASP A 186 -3.52 1.84 -10.74
N VAL A 187 -2.40 1.11 -10.79
CA VAL A 187 -2.33 -0.25 -11.35
C VAL A 187 -3.26 -1.18 -10.57
N ARG A 188 -4.13 -1.91 -11.28
CA ARG A 188 -5.11 -2.85 -10.69
C ARG A 188 -4.84 -4.29 -11.06
N GLN A 189 -4.33 -4.52 -12.27
CA GLN A 189 -4.02 -5.86 -12.76
C GLN A 189 -2.84 -5.78 -13.73
N ILE A 190 -2.02 -6.80 -13.70
CA ILE A 190 -0.94 -7.02 -14.66
C ILE A 190 -1.19 -8.39 -15.25
N GLY A 191 -1.20 -8.47 -16.58
CA GLY A 191 -1.23 -9.72 -17.32
C GLY A 191 0.03 -9.87 -18.16
N ARG A 192 0.15 -11.02 -18.83
CA ARG A 192 1.31 -11.37 -19.65
C ARG A 192 1.76 -10.28 -20.64
N ASP A 193 0.82 -9.55 -21.22
CA ASP A 193 1.07 -8.55 -22.27
C ASP A 193 0.33 -7.22 -22.03
N PHE A 194 -0.22 -7.01 -20.84
CA PHE A 194 -0.94 -5.78 -20.52
C PHE A 194 -0.77 -5.35 -19.06
N VAL A 195 -0.94 -4.05 -18.84
CA VAL A 195 -1.10 -3.46 -17.52
C VAL A 195 -2.41 -2.69 -17.53
N LEU A 196 -3.29 -3.02 -16.59
CA LEU A 196 -4.57 -2.35 -16.41
C LEU A 196 -4.54 -1.51 -15.13
N GLY A 197 -4.99 -0.28 -15.23
CA GLY A 197 -5.14 0.61 -14.08
C GLY A 197 -6.17 1.71 -14.31
N CYS A 198 -6.44 2.45 -13.25
CA CYS A 198 -7.26 3.66 -13.31
C CYS A 198 -6.35 4.88 -13.30
N GLY A 199 -6.53 5.79 -14.26
CA GLY A 199 -5.89 7.10 -14.20
C GLY A 199 -6.57 7.96 -13.13
N LEU A 200 -5.79 8.50 -12.21
CA LEU A 200 -6.25 9.52 -11.25
C LEU A 200 -6.27 10.88 -11.95
N THR A 201 -7.15 11.05 -12.95
CA THR A 201 -7.33 12.37 -13.56
C THR A 201 -8.07 13.27 -12.57
N ASN A 202 -7.47 14.40 -12.18
CA ASN A 202 -8.05 15.43 -11.31
C ASN A 202 -9.32 16.12 -11.87
N SER A 203 -9.90 15.63 -12.96
CA SER A 203 -11.20 16.10 -13.47
C SER A 203 -12.32 15.23 -12.90
N ARG A 204 -13.09 15.81 -11.96
CA ARG A 204 -14.50 15.48 -11.65
C ARG A 204 -15.01 14.27 -12.44
N TRP A 205 -15.05 13.10 -11.79
CA TRP A 205 -15.74 11.89 -12.26
C TRP A 205 -15.58 11.60 -13.76
N SER A 206 -14.36 11.30 -14.22
CA SER A 206 -14.16 10.78 -15.58
C SER A 206 -14.04 9.26 -15.54
N THR A 207 -14.87 8.62 -16.37
CA THR A 207 -15.09 7.18 -16.55
C THR A 207 -13.82 6.36 -16.78
N CYS A 208 -13.70 5.19 -16.14
CA CYS A 208 -12.69 4.19 -16.42
C CYS A 208 -12.68 3.82 -17.93
N GLY A 209 -11.63 4.21 -18.64
CA GLY A 209 -11.41 3.80 -20.03
C GLY A 209 -10.64 2.47 -20.07
N ALA A 210 -11.31 1.38 -20.39
CA ALA A 210 -10.65 0.13 -20.77
C ALA A 210 -10.43 0.14 -22.29
N THR A 211 -9.18 0.00 -22.75
CA THR A 211 -8.88 -0.29 -24.16
C THR A 211 -8.87 -1.82 -24.32
N ARG A 212 -9.86 -2.36 -25.05
CA ARG A 212 -9.91 -3.79 -25.40
C ARG A 212 -9.41 -4.00 -26.83
N SER A 213 -8.60 -5.04 -26.99
CA SER A 213 -8.49 -5.79 -28.25
C SER A 213 -9.65 -6.81 -28.33
N PRO A 214 -10.28 -7.08 -29.48
CA PRO A 214 -11.47 -7.92 -29.54
C PRO A 214 -11.12 -9.41 -29.53
N GLY A 215 -11.56 -10.14 -28.51
CA GLY A 215 -11.69 -11.61 -28.54
C GLY A 215 -11.19 -12.33 -27.27
N GLY A 216 -12.03 -12.45 -26.25
CA GLY A 216 -11.74 -13.27 -25.07
C GLY A 216 -12.92 -13.32 -24.09
N SER A 217 -13.44 -14.52 -23.83
CA SER A 217 -14.40 -14.78 -22.75
C SER A 217 -13.65 -14.80 -21.42
N GLU A 218 -13.93 -13.84 -20.53
CA GLU A 218 -13.27 -13.72 -19.22
C GLU A 218 -14.18 -14.12 -18.07
N GLU A 219 -13.64 -14.98 -17.22
CA GLU A 219 -14.05 -15.27 -15.84
C GLU A 219 -13.49 -14.17 -14.91
N ARG A 220 -14.23 -13.77 -13.86
CA ARG A 220 -13.91 -12.59 -13.02
C ARG A 220 -13.75 -12.96 -11.55
N VAL A 221 -12.72 -12.40 -10.90
CA VAL A 221 -12.36 -12.60 -9.47
C VAL A 221 -12.27 -11.24 -8.76
N ALA A 222 -12.62 -11.18 -7.47
CA ALA A 222 -12.60 -9.96 -6.65
C ALA A 222 -11.62 -10.08 -5.47
N VAL A 223 -10.93 -8.99 -5.16
CA VAL A 223 -10.08 -8.79 -3.96
C VAL A 223 -10.67 -7.60 -3.18
N MET A 224 -10.93 -7.79 -1.90
CA MET A 224 -11.49 -6.76 -1.01
C MET A 224 -10.37 -6.19 -0.14
N ALA A 225 -10.14 -4.88 -0.21
CA ALA A 225 -9.31 -4.15 0.74
C ALA A 225 -10.11 -2.94 1.23
N PHE A 226 -10.23 -2.80 2.55
CA PHE A 226 -10.89 -1.66 3.18
C PHE A 226 -9.84 -0.59 3.48
N PRO A 227 -9.92 0.63 2.92
CA PRO A 227 -9.17 1.75 3.48
C PRO A 227 -9.82 2.18 4.79
N HIS A 228 -8.99 2.48 5.80
CA HIS A 228 -9.42 3.19 7.00
C HIS A 228 -9.95 4.58 6.57
N GLU A 229 -11.18 4.91 6.96
CA GLU A 229 -11.77 6.22 6.69
C GLU A 229 -10.98 7.30 7.44
N VAL A 230 -10.27 8.16 6.71
CA VAL A 230 -9.92 9.48 7.21
C VAL A 230 -11.19 10.32 7.08
N GLY A 231 -11.78 10.71 8.21
CA GLY A 231 -13.14 11.27 8.28
C GLY A 231 -13.46 12.34 7.24
N PHE A 232 -14.39 12.01 6.33
CA PHE A 232 -15.16 12.92 5.48
C PHE A 232 -16.60 12.37 5.32
N PRO A 233 -17.62 13.20 5.08
CA PRO A 233 -19.01 12.81 5.32
C PRO A 233 -19.55 11.83 4.26
N SER A 234 -20.01 10.69 4.78
CA SER A 234 -20.97 9.71 4.26
C SER A 234 -21.62 9.96 2.89
N GLY A 235 -21.40 9.02 1.95
CA GLY A 235 -22.16 8.92 0.70
C GLY A 235 -21.89 7.67 -0.15
N LEU A 236 -22.85 6.73 -0.13
CA LEU A 236 -23.11 5.60 -1.05
C LEU A 236 -21.97 4.61 -1.42
N MET A 237 -22.06 3.42 -0.82
CA MET A 237 -21.38 2.19 -1.28
C MET A 237 -22.14 1.55 -2.45
N CYS A 238 -21.44 1.28 -3.56
CA CYS A 238 -21.94 0.40 -4.63
C CYS A 238 -21.36 -1.01 -4.43
N PHE A 239 -22.25 -1.99 -4.24
CA PHE A 239 -21.89 -3.41 -4.14
C PHE A 239 -22.09 -4.11 -5.48
N SER A 240 -21.14 -4.96 -5.87
CA SER A 240 -21.37 -5.99 -6.90
C SER A 240 -20.64 -7.27 -6.52
N HIS A 241 -21.37 -8.38 -6.43
CA HIS A 241 -20.89 -9.72 -6.06
C HIS A 241 -20.51 -10.55 -7.30
N PHE A 242 -19.39 -11.27 -7.32
CA PHE A 242 -19.08 -12.39 -8.26
C PHE A 242 -17.95 -13.28 -7.71
N LEU A 243 -18.03 -14.62 -7.88
CA LEU A 243 -16.99 -15.62 -7.52
C LEU A 243 -16.87 -16.71 -8.62
N GLY A 244 -15.65 -17.01 -9.06
CA GLY A 244 -15.31 -18.14 -9.94
C GLY A 244 -14.00 -18.83 -9.52
N GLY A 245 -14.09 -20.12 -9.17
CA GLY A 245 -13.22 -21.16 -9.72
C GLY A 245 -11.73 -21.30 -9.36
N LEU A 246 -11.20 -20.87 -8.22
CA LEU A 246 -9.89 -21.34 -7.71
C LEU A 246 -9.90 -21.33 -6.18
N GLY A 247 -9.13 -22.25 -5.57
CA GLY A 247 -9.00 -22.42 -4.12
C GLY A 247 -8.99 -21.08 -3.39
N LYS A 248 -10.02 -20.90 -2.58
CA LYS A 248 -10.58 -19.61 -2.24
C LYS A 248 -9.97 -19.17 -0.92
N ALA A 249 -9.12 -18.16 -0.94
CA ALA A 249 -8.62 -17.53 0.27
C ALA A 249 -8.61 -16.01 0.08
N ILE A 250 -8.99 -15.28 1.14
CA ILE A 250 -9.00 -13.82 1.17
C ILE A 250 -8.10 -13.39 2.31
N LEU A 251 -7.26 -12.39 2.04
CA LEU A 251 -6.43 -11.74 3.02
C LEU A 251 -7.08 -10.41 3.40
N TYR A 252 -7.36 -10.23 4.69
CA TYR A 252 -7.91 -8.98 5.21
C TYR A 252 -6.88 -8.30 6.11
N PRO A 253 -6.56 -7.01 5.88
CA PRO A 253 -5.97 -6.19 6.93
C PRO A 253 -7.08 -5.84 7.94
N ALA A 254 -6.87 -6.17 9.21
CA ALA A 254 -7.65 -5.62 10.32
C ALA A 254 -6.73 -4.74 11.18
N VAL A 255 -7.22 -3.56 11.54
CA VAL A 255 -6.60 -2.69 12.54
C VAL A 255 -7.35 -2.94 13.84
N ALA A 256 -6.64 -3.26 14.92
CA ALA A 256 -7.24 -3.47 16.25
C ALA A 256 -7.07 -2.24 17.14
#